data_AF-W5SWZ3-F1
#
_entry.id   AF-W5SWZ3-F1
#
_cell.length_a   1.000
_cell.length_b   1.000
_cell.length_c   1.000
_cell.angle_alpha   90.00
_cell.angle_beta   90.00
_cell.angle_gamma   90.00
#
_symmetry.space_group_name_H-M   'P 1'
#
loop_
_entity.id
_entity.type
_entity.pdbx_description
1 polymer ?
#
loop_
_entity_poly.entity_id
_entity_poly.type
_entity_poly.pdbx_seq_one_letter_code
_entity_poly.pdbx_strand_id
1 'polypeptide(L)'
;MGLAQSVITQQMVISELIKAGINREIAIDLSYRYYKNELTYKDLEYLENTFNLMLDKVEALLQSEIKAVKIDLDNKIENVKSELKSDIKDLDNKVDNLEINLNVNIENIRSELKLDIKDLDNKIENVRSELKSDIKDLDNKIDVKFNELDIKINNLEKNNKWIFGLTFALWLTVLGGFIALIFK
;
A
#
# COMPACT_ATOMS: atom_id res chain seq x y z
N MET A 1 -58.01 -37.13 64.82
CA MET A 1 -57.96 -36.44 66.12
C MET A 1 -56.57 -35.84 66.26
N GLY A 2 -56.42 -34.52 66.06
CA GLY A 2 -55.15 -33.83 66.33
C GLY A 2 -55.01 -33.62 67.83
N LEU A 3 -53.87 -34.00 68.41
CA LEU A 3 -53.59 -33.79 69.82
C LEU A 3 -53.53 -32.28 70.11
N ALA A 4 -54.26 -31.83 71.14
CA ALA A 4 -54.25 -30.43 71.57
C ALA A 4 -52.84 -30.04 72.00
N GLN A 5 -52.25 -29.04 71.35
CA GLN A 5 -50.91 -28.55 71.68
C GLN A 5 -50.97 -27.76 72.98
N SER A 6 -50.22 -28.19 74.00
CA SER A 6 -50.23 -27.53 75.31
C SER A 6 -49.65 -26.12 75.19
N VAL A 7 -50.47 -25.10 75.48
CA VAL A 7 -50.01 -23.71 75.54
C VAL A 7 -49.28 -23.49 76.85
N ILE A 8 -47.97 -23.26 76.79
CA ILE A 8 -47.14 -22.97 77.97
C ILE A 8 -47.43 -21.54 78.41
N THR A 9 -48.05 -21.35 79.58
CA THR A 9 -48.38 -20.03 80.12
C THR A 9 -47.22 -19.42 80.89
N GLN A 10 -47.18 -18.09 81.01
CA GLN A 10 -46.17 -17.38 81.81
C GLN A 10 -46.11 -17.93 83.24
N GLN A 11 -47.26 -18.17 83.86
CA GLN A 11 -47.33 -18.69 85.22
C GLN A 11 -46.73 -20.09 85.36
N MET A 12 -46.86 -20.94 84.33
CA MET A 12 -46.21 -22.25 84.31
C MET A 12 -44.69 -22.10 84.29
N VAL A 13 -44.16 -21.16 83.50
CA VAL A 13 -42.72 -20.89 83.42
C VAL A 13 -42.20 -20.30 84.73
N ILE A 14 -42.90 -19.34 85.35
CA ILE A 14 -42.57 -18.80 86.69
C ILE A 14 -42.48 -19.92 87.73
N SER A 15 -43.50 -20.79 87.76
CA SER A 15 -43.61 -21.88 88.74
C SER A 15 -42.43 -22.84 88.63
N GLU A 16 -42.07 -23.24 87.40
CA GLU A 16 -40.93 -24.14 87.17
C GLU A 16 -39.59 -23.47 87.50
N LEU A 17 -39.40 -22.18 87.18
CA LEU A 17 -38.19 -21.43 87.54
C LEU A 17 -38.00 -21.32 89.06
N ILE A 18 -39.08 -21.09 89.82
CA ILE A 18 -39.03 -21.04 91.28
C ILE A 18 -38.73 -22.42 91.88
N LYS A 19 -39.32 -23.49 91.35
CA LYS A 19 -39.02 -24.88 91.78
C LYS A 19 -37.54 -25.24 91.56
N ALA A 20 -36.93 -24.70 90.52
CA ALA A 20 -35.49 -24.83 90.26
C ALA A 20 -34.61 -24.02 91.23
N GLY A 21 -35.20 -23.33 92.21
CA GLY A 21 -34.48 -22.56 93.23
C GLY A 21 -34.14 -21.12 92.81
N ILE A 22 -34.67 -20.63 91.69
CA ILE A 22 -34.46 -19.24 91.26
C ILE A 22 -35.33 -18.33 92.12
N ASN A 23 -34.75 -17.21 92.56
CA ASN A 23 -35.49 -16.19 93.31
C ASN A 23 -36.74 -15.77 92.54
N ARG A 24 -37.87 -15.67 93.24
CA ARG A 24 -39.18 -15.37 92.66
C ARG A 24 -39.19 -14.09 91.80
N GLU A 25 -38.49 -13.04 92.20
CA GLU A 25 -38.44 -11.79 91.42
C GLU A 25 -37.71 -11.99 90.09
N ILE A 26 -36.60 -12.74 90.12
CA ILE A 26 -35.82 -13.09 88.92
C ILE A 26 -36.59 -14.07 88.03
N ALA A 27 -37.30 -15.03 88.61
CA ALA A 27 -38.14 -15.99 87.89
C ALA A 27 -39.34 -15.31 87.20
N ILE A 28 -39.93 -14.30 87.84
CA ILE A 28 -40.98 -13.47 87.24
C ILE A 28 -40.43 -12.67 86.07
N ASP A 29 -39.28 -12.02 86.25
CA ASP A 29 -38.61 -11.27 85.18
C ASP A 29 -38.31 -12.18 83.99
N LEU A 30 -37.55 -13.25 84.18
CA LEU A 30 -37.18 -14.20 83.12
C LEU A 30 -38.38 -14.87 82.43
N SER A 31 -39.42 -15.22 83.19
CA SER A 31 -40.62 -15.78 82.58
C SER A 31 -41.39 -14.74 81.78
N TYR A 32 -41.40 -13.48 82.21
CA TYR A 32 -41.95 -12.39 81.43
C TYR A 32 -41.17 -12.24 80.12
N ARG A 33 -39.83 -12.32 80.19
CA ARG A 33 -38.95 -12.30 79.01
C ARG A 33 -39.25 -13.43 78.02
N TYR A 34 -39.34 -14.64 78.54
CA TYR A 34 -39.63 -15.84 77.75
C TYR A 34 -41.03 -15.81 77.12
N TYR A 35 -42.06 -15.50 77.92
CA TYR A 35 -43.45 -15.48 77.45
C TYR A 35 -43.74 -14.33 76.47
N LYS A 36 -42.90 -13.30 76.47
CA LYS A 36 -42.96 -12.16 75.57
C LYS A 36 -41.96 -12.23 74.40
N ASN A 37 -41.27 -13.38 74.23
CA ASN A 37 -40.24 -13.59 73.21
C ASN A 37 -39.14 -12.51 73.22
N GLU A 38 -38.42 -12.40 74.32
CA GLU A 38 -37.25 -11.51 74.43
C GLU A 38 -35.98 -12.05 73.73
N LEU A 39 -36.12 -12.54 72.50
CA LEU A 39 -35.31 -11.93 71.45
C LEU A 39 -35.98 -10.58 71.24
N THR A 40 -35.61 -9.60 72.07
CA THR A 40 -36.41 -8.39 72.17
C THR A 40 -36.52 -7.77 70.78
N TYR A 41 -37.63 -7.10 70.49
CA TYR A 41 -37.76 -6.30 69.26
C TYR A 41 -36.49 -5.46 68.98
N LYS A 42 -35.80 -5.02 70.06
CA LYS A 42 -34.50 -4.35 70.02
C LYS A 42 -33.34 -5.18 69.46
N ASP A 43 -33.27 -6.48 69.73
CA ASP A 43 -32.23 -7.37 69.17
C ASP A 43 -32.44 -7.60 67.68
N LEU A 44 -33.71 -7.76 67.25
CA LEU A 44 -34.08 -7.84 65.84
C LEU A 44 -33.83 -6.51 65.12
N GLU A 45 -34.19 -5.39 65.74
CA GLU A 45 -33.91 -4.04 65.24
C GLU A 45 -32.40 -3.77 65.15
N TYR A 46 -31.61 -4.22 66.12
CA TYR A 46 -30.15 -4.12 66.07
C TYR A 46 -29.57 -4.95 64.91
N LEU A 47 -30.07 -6.17 64.72
CA LEU A 47 -29.65 -7.06 63.65
C LEU A 47 -30.02 -6.49 62.27
N GLU A 48 -31.26 -6.00 62.11
CA GLU A 48 -31.73 -5.33 60.90
C GLU A 48 -30.88 -4.11 60.56
N ASN A 49 -30.65 -3.22 61.53
CA ASN A 49 -29.79 -2.05 61.36
C ASN A 49 -28.35 -2.46 60.98
N THR A 50 -27.82 -3.51 61.60
CA THR A 50 -26.47 -4.01 61.29
C THR A 50 -26.40 -4.56 59.87
N PHE A 51 -27.39 -5.34 59.44
CA PHE A 51 -27.46 -5.87 58.07
C PHE A 51 -27.62 -4.77 57.03
N ASN A 52 -28.51 -3.79 57.27
CA ASN A 52 -28.69 -2.66 56.36
C ASN A 52 -27.39 -1.86 56.22
N LEU A 53 -26.69 -1.59 57.33
CA LEU A 53 -25.38 -0.93 57.28
C LEU A 53 -24.32 -1.74 56.52
N MET A 54 -24.35 -3.08 56.63
CA MET A 54 -23.44 -3.94 55.86
C MET A 54 -23.79 -3.91 54.36
N LEU A 55 -25.08 -3.95 54.01
CA LEU A 55 -25.55 -3.85 52.64
C LEU A 55 -25.16 -2.51 52.01
N ASP A 56 -25.38 -1.40 52.71
CA ASP A 56 -25.00 -0.06 52.25
C ASP A 56 -23.48 0.04 52.00
N LYS A 57 -22.67 -0.55 52.88
CA LYS A 57 -21.21 -0.59 52.69
C LYS A 57 -20.82 -1.42 51.48
N VAL A 58 -21.42 -2.59 51.28
CA VAL A 58 -21.17 -3.45 50.12
C VAL A 58 -21.59 -2.74 48.84
N GLU A 59 -22.75 -2.10 48.81
CA GLU A 59 -23.21 -1.33 47.66
C GLU A 59 -22.25 -0.18 47.35
N ALA A 60 -21.85 0.60 48.35
CA ALA A 60 -20.90 1.69 48.17
C ALA A 60 -19.54 1.22 47.62
N LEU A 61 -19.03 0.10 48.15
CA LEU A 61 -17.79 -0.51 47.65
C LEU A 61 -17.92 -0.95 46.20
N LEU A 62 -18.97 -1.69 45.85
CA LEU A 62 -19.22 -2.14 44.47
C LEU A 62 -19.37 -0.97 43.51
N GLN A 63 -20.13 0.07 43.89
CA GLN A 63 -20.25 1.29 43.07
C GLN A 63 -18.90 1.97 42.87
N SER A 64 -18.04 2.00 43.91
CA SER A 64 -16.70 2.58 43.81
C SER A 64 -15.77 1.77 42.90
N GLU A 65 -15.80 0.44 42.98
CA GLU A 65 -15.00 -0.45 42.14
C GLU A 65 -15.44 -0.38 40.68
N ILE A 66 -16.75 -0.38 40.42
CA ILE A 66 -17.29 -0.23 39.06
C ILE A 66 -16.85 1.11 38.44
N LYS A 67 -16.90 2.21 39.21
CA LYS A 67 -16.42 3.51 38.75
C LYS A 67 -14.92 3.50 38.47
N ALA A 68 -14.12 2.88 39.34
CA ALA A 68 -12.68 2.78 39.15
C ALA A 68 -12.32 1.97 37.89
N VAL A 69 -12.96 0.81 37.69
CA VAL A 69 -12.77 -0.02 36.48
C VAL A 69 -13.19 0.74 35.23
N LYS A 70 -14.32 1.47 35.27
CA LYS A 70 -14.76 2.28 34.14
C LYS A 70 -13.73 3.35 33.77
N ILE A 71 -13.19 4.07 34.75
CA ILE A 71 -12.16 5.09 34.53
C ILE A 71 -10.89 4.47 33.93
N ASP A 72 -10.44 3.31 34.44
CA ASP A 72 -9.27 2.61 33.90
C ASP A 72 -9.48 2.17 32.44
N LEU A 73 -10.67 1.65 32.12
CA LEU A 73 -11.02 1.27 30.75
C LEU A 73 -11.11 2.49 29.82
N ASP A 74 -11.74 3.58 30.25
CA ASP A 74 -11.83 4.83 29.47
C ASP A 74 -10.42 5.38 29.16
N ASN A 75 -9.51 5.36 30.15
CA ASN A 75 -8.11 5.77 29.96
C ASN A 75 -7.36 4.86 28.98
N LYS A 76 -7.52 3.52 29.09
CA LYS A 76 -6.90 2.57 28.16
C LYS A 76 -7.40 2.76 26.73
N ILE A 77 -8.70 2.99 26.56
CA ILE A 77 -9.29 3.27 25.25
C ILE A 77 -8.72 4.55 24.66
N GLU A 78 -8.63 5.62 25.44
CA GLU A 78 -8.10 6.90 24.95
C GLU A 78 -6.61 6.80 24.60
N ASN A 79 -5.83 6.06 25.38
CA ASN A 79 -4.41 5.79 25.07
C ASN A 79 -4.27 5.04 23.74
N VAL A 80 -4.98 3.91 23.56
CA VAL A 80 -4.93 3.13 22.30
C VAL A 80 -5.38 3.98 21.11
N LYS A 81 -6.42 4.80 21.28
CA LYS A 81 -6.90 5.72 20.24
C LYS A 81 -5.85 6.77 19.87
N SER A 82 -5.12 7.28 20.85
CA SER A 82 -4.03 8.24 20.64
C SER A 82 -2.85 7.62 19.90
N GLU A 83 -2.46 6.39 20.26
CA GLU A 83 -1.40 5.62 19.60
C GLU A 83 -1.78 5.33 18.14
N LEU A 84 -2.98 4.79 17.89
CA LEU A 84 -3.47 4.53 16.53
C LEU A 84 -3.52 5.80 15.67
N LYS A 85 -3.92 6.94 16.25
CA LYS A 85 -3.92 8.22 15.54
C LYS A 85 -2.50 8.67 15.18
N SER A 86 -1.52 8.42 16.05
CA SER A 86 -0.10 8.68 15.76
C SER A 86 0.41 7.78 14.64
N ASP A 87 0.13 6.48 14.72
CA ASP A 87 0.55 5.49 13.72
C ASP A 87 -0.03 5.80 12.34
N ILE A 88 -1.31 6.19 12.26
CA ILE A 88 -1.95 6.61 11.00
C ILE A 88 -1.23 7.82 10.43
N LYS A 89 -0.93 8.83 11.24
CA LYS A 89 -0.21 10.03 10.80
C LYS A 89 1.20 9.70 10.29
N ASP A 90 1.91 8.80 10.96
CA ASP A 90 3.24 8.35 10.53
C ASP A 90 3.18 7.55 9.22
N LEU A 91 2.13 6.76 9.01
CA LEU A 91 1.88 6.07 7.74
C LEU A 91 1.55 7.06 6.63
N ASP A 92 0.69 8.06 6.86
CA ASP A 92 0.37 9.10 5.88
C ASP A 92 1.66 9.82 5.43
N ASN A 93 2.52 10.23 6.38
CA ASN A 93 3.81 10.84 6.07
C ASN A 93 4.74 9.93 5.24
N LYS A 94 4.72 8.61 5.50
CA LYS A 94 5.50 7.64 4.71
C LYS A 94 4.95 7.49 3.29
N VAL A 95 3.63 7.50 3.13
CA VAL A 95 2.96 7.45 1.83
C VAL A 95 3.29 8.70 1.01
N ASP A 96 3.16 9.89 1.60
CA ASP A 96 3.50 11.16 0.95
C ASP A 96 4.96 11.19 0.47
N ASN A 97 5.89 10.74 1.32
CA ASN A 97 7.31 10.66 0.96
C ASN A 97 7.57 9.67 -0.19
N LEU A 98 6.87 8.53 -0.20
CA LEU A 98 6.97 7.56 -1.29
C LEU A 98 6.43 8.14 -2.60
N GLU A 99 5.31 8.85 -2.56
CA GLU A 99 4.73 9.52 -3.74
C GLU A 99 5.69 10.56 -4.32
N ILE A 100 6.28 11.41 -3.47
CA ILE A 100 7.28 12.40 -3.88
C ILE A 100 8.48 11.71 -4.56
N ASN A 101 9.03 10.66 -3.93
CA ASN A 101 10.19 9.95 -4.47
C ASN A 101 9.88 9.26 -5.81
N LEU A 102 8.70 8.66 -5.95
CA LEU A 102 8.26 8.06 -7.21
C LEU A 102 8.12 9.10 -8.32
N ASN A 103 7.51 10.26 -8.01
CA ASN A 103 7.38 11.35 -8.98
C ASN A 103 8.74 11.88 -9.44
N VAL A 104 9.69 12.07 -8.53
CA VAL A 104 11.07 12.47 -8.87
C VAL A 104 11.74 11.42 -9.76
N ASN A 105 11.63 10.14 -9.43
CA ASN A 105 12.23 9.07 -10.23
C ASN A 105 11.62 9.00 -11.64
N ILE A 106 10.29 9.15 -11.76
CA ILE A 106 9.60 9.18 -13.05
C ILE A 106 10.09 10.36 -13.90
N GLU A 107 10.20 11.55 -13.32
CA GLU A 107 10.70 12.74 -14.04
C GLU A 107 12.16 12.58 -14.47
N ASN A 108 13.02 12.01 -13.62
CA ASN A 108 14.40 11.71 -13.98
C ASN A 108 14.49 10.76 -15.18
N ILE A 109 13.77 9.63 -15.13
CA ILE A 109 13.72 8.65 -16.24
C ILE A 109 13.18 9.30 -17.53
N ARG A 110 12.14 10.13 -17.43
CA ARG A 110 11.60 10.87 -18.60
C ARG A 110 12.64 11.80 -19.21
N SER A 111 13.41 12.50 -18.37
CA SER A 111 14.47 13.41 -18.82
C SER A 111 15.60 12.65 -19.52
N GLU A 112 16.06 11.54 -18.93
CA GLU A 112 17.08 10.67 -19.50
C GLU A 112 16.64 10.11 -20.87
N LEU A 113 15.43 9.53 -20.95
CA LEU A 113 14.91 9.01 -22.21
C LEU A 113 14.78 10.10 -23.28
N LYS A 114 14.42 11.33 -22.90
CA LYS A 114 14.34 12.46 -23.85
C LYS A 114 15.73 12.84 -24.40
N LEU A 115 16.77 12.77 -23.56
CA LEU A 115 18.15 13.00 -23.98
C LEU A 115 18.64 11.88 -24.90
N ASP A 116 18.37 10.63 -24.57
CA ASP A 116 18.75 9.47 -25.39
C ASP A 116 18.09 9.50 -26.77
N ILE A 117 16.80 9.83 -26.84
CA ILE A 117 16.08 10.01 -28.11
C ILE A 117 16.75 11.10 -28.95
N LYS A 118 17.10 12.24 -28.34
CA LYS A 118 17.77 13.35 -29.05
C LYS A 118 19.16 12.95 -29.56
N ASP A 119 19.92 12.19 -28.77
CA ASP A 119 21.23 11.68 -29.20
C ASP A 119 21.10 10.71 -30.38
N LEU A 120 20.10 9.82 -30.35
CA LEU A 120 19.79 8.92 -31.45
C LEU A 120 19.37 9.68 -32.72
N ASP A 121 18.52 10.69 -32.60
CA ASP A 121 18.12 11.55 -33.74
C ASP A 121 19.35 12.21 -34.38
N ASN A 122 20.28 12.74 -33.57
CA ASN A 122 21.52 13.32 -34.08
C ASN A 122 22.40 12.28 -34.79
N LYS A 123 22.55 11.08 -34.22
CA LYS A 123 23.30 9.98 -34.84
C LYS A 123 22.69 9.57 -36.18
N ILE A 124 21.37 9.47 -36.25
CA ILE A 124 20.64 9.16 -37.48
C ILE A 124 20.89 10.24 -38.55
N GLU A 125 20.79 11.53 -38.17
CA GLU A 125 21.01 12.62 -39.12
C GLU A 125 22.47 12.69 -39.62
N ASN A 126 23.44 12.38 -38.76
CA ASN A 126 24.84 12.25 -39.14
C ASN A 126 25.05 11.12 -40.15
N VAL A 127 24.57 9.91 -39.85
CA VAL A 127 24.65 8.76 -40.77
C VAL A 127 23.97 9.07 -42.10
N ARG A 128 22.81 9.72 -42.07
CA ARG A 128 22.09 10.14 -43.28
C ARG A 128 22.90 11.13 -44.12
N SER A 129 23.57 12.08 -43.47
CA SER A 129 24.44 13.06 -44.12
C SER A 129 25.69 12.41 -44.74
N GLU A 130 26.33 11.49 -44.02
CA GLU A 130 27.45 10.69 -44.52
C GLU A 130 27.05 9.87 -45.75
N LEU A 131 25.94 9.11 -45.68
CA LEU A 131 25.44 8.34 -46.82
C LEU A 131 25.10 9.21 -48.02
N LYS A 132 24.55 10.41 -47.81
CA LYS A 132 24.28 11.36 -48.90
C LYS A 132 25.58 11.85 -49.54
N SER A 133 26.64 12.07 -48.75
CA SER A 133 27.96 12.40 -49.25
C SER A 133 28.56 11.25 -50.08
N ASP A 134 28.51 10.03 -49.55
CA ASP A 134 29.03 8.84 -50.23
C ASP A 134 28.33 8.58 -51.57
N ILE A 135 27.00 8.73 -51.61
CA ILE A 135 26.23 8.62 -52.86
C ILE A 135 26.68 9.67 -53.87
N LYS A 136 26.84 10.93 -53.45
CA LYS A 136 27.31 12.01 -54.34
C LYS A 136 28.72 11.75 -54.87
N ASP A 137 29.61 11.24 -54.04
CA ASP A 137 30.96 10.88 -54.45
C ASP A 137 30.98 9.70 -55.43
N LEU A 138 30.09 8.73 -55.27
CA LEU A 138 29.88 7.65 -56.22
C LEU A 138 29.33 8.17 -57.55
N ASP A 139 28.31 9.02 -57.54
CA ASP A 139 27.74 9.66 -58.74
C ASP A 139 28.83 10.40 -59.52
N ASN A 140 29.64 11.22 -58.85
CA ASN A 140 30.77 11.92 -59.48
C ASN A 140 31.79 10.95 -60.11
N LYS A 141 32.13 9.85 -59.42
CA LYS A 141 33.05 8.84 -59.96
C LYS A 141 32.47 8.15 -61.20
N ILE A 142 31.17 7.87 -61.18
CA ILE A 142 30.44 7.28 -62.30
C ILE A 142 30.46 8.24 -63.50
N ASP A 143 30.14 9.51 -63.30
CA ASP A 143 30.16 10.54 -64.36
C ASP A 143 31.56 10.67 -64.99
N VAL A 144 32.62 10.70 -64.17
CA VAL A 144 34.01 10.72 -64.66
C VAL A 144 34.31 9.49 -65.51
N LYS A 145 33.90 8.29 -65.07
CA LYS A 145 34.12 7.05 -65.81
C LYS A 145 33.34 7.00 -67.12
N PHE A 146 32.11 7.50 -67.15
CA PHE A 146 31.33 7.64 -68.38
C PHE A 146 32.00 8.61 -69.36
N ASN A 147 32.44 9.78 -68.89
CA ASN A 147 33.18 10.73 -69.73
C ASN A 147 34.48 10.14 -70.30
N GLU A 148 35.25 9.39 -69.49
CA GLU A 148 36.44 8.66 -69.96
C GLU A 148 36.09 7.63 -71.05
N LEU A 149 34.98 6.91 -70.90
CA LEU A 149 34.49 5.94 -71.89
C LEU A 149 34.05 6.63 -73.18
N ASP A 150 33.29 7.72 -73.11
CA ASP A 150 32.86 8.51 -74.26
C ASP A 150 34.05 9.03 -75.07
N ILE A 151 35.09 9.53 -74.39
CA ILE A 151 36.33 9.96 -75.07
C ILE A 151 36.98 8.78 -75.81
N LYS A 152 37.08 7.60 -75.18
CA LYS A 152 37.65 6.40 -75.81
C LYS A 152 36.82 5.94 -77.01
N ILE A 153 35.50 5.91 -76.90
CA ILE A 153 34.58 5.57 -77.99
C ILE A 153 34.73 6.56 -79.15
N ASN A 154 34.71 7.86 -78.88
CA ASN A 154 34.89 8.90 -79.90
C ASN A 154 36.23 8.76 -80.65
N ASN A 155 37.31 8.43 -79.94
CA ASN A 155 38.61 8.20 -80.56
C ASN A 155 38.61 6.95 -81.44
N LEU A 156 37.99 5.85 -80.99
CA LEU A 156 37.81 4.64 -81.80
C LEU A 156 36.99 4.90 -83.06
N GLU A 157 35.89 5.65 -82.96
CA GLU A 157 35.08 6.03 -84.12
C GLU A 157 35.85 6.86 -85.14
N LYS A 158 36.64 7.85 -84.69
CA LYS A 158 37.52 8.66 -85.56
C LYS A 158 38.55 7.79 -86.27
N ASN A 159 39.22 6.91 -85.52
CA ASN A 159 40.22 5.99 -86.07
C ASN A 159 39.60 5.05 -87.11
N ASN A 160 38.43 4.48 -86.80
CA ASN A 160 37.70 3.61 -87.73
C ASN A 160 37.31 4.37 -88.99
N LYS A 161 36.73 5.57 -88.89
CA LYS A 161 36.39 6.40 -90.06
C LYS A 161 37.62 6.70 -90.92
N TRP A 162 38.76 6.99 -90.30
CA TRP A 162 40.02 7.22 -91.02
C TRP A 162 40.50 5.97 -91.76
N ILE A 163 40.49 4.80 -91.11
CA ILE A 163 40.84 3.52 -91.72
C ILE A 163 39.90 3.17 -92.88
N PHE A 164 38.58 3.34 -92.71
CA PHE A 164 37.61 3.14 -93.78
C PHE A 164 37.87 4.07 -94.97
N GLY A 165 38.22 5.33 -94.72
CA GLY A 165 38.60 6.27 -95.77
C GLY A 165 39.84 5.80 -96.54
N LEU A 166 40.86 5.31 -95.83
CA LEU A 166 42.07 4.76 -96.45
C LEU A 166 41.79 3.50 -97.26
N THR A 167 41.04 2.54 -96.72
CA THR A 167 40.73 1.29 -97.42
C THR A 167 39.85 1.53 -98.64
N PHE A 168 38.92 2.48 -98.57
CA PHE A 168 38.12 2.91 -99.72
C PHE A 168 38.98 3.58 -100.81
N ALA A 169 39.92 4.47 -100.43
CA ALA A 169 40.85 5.09 -101.36
C ALA A 169 41.79 4.06 -102.02
N LEU A 170 42.29 3.10 -101.25
CA LEU A 170 43.07 1.97 -101.77
C LEU A 170 42.26 1.14 -102.78
N TRP A 171 40.97 0.88 -102.49
CA TRP A 171 40.11 0.15 -103.41
C TRP A 171 39.88 0.91 -104.74
N LEU A 172 39.62 2.22 -104.67
CA LEU A 172 39.46 3.06 -105.87
C LEU A 172 40.74 3.17 -106.70
N THR A 173 41.90 3.29 -106.06
CA THR A 173 43.19 3.37 -106.77
C THR A 173 43.52 2.08 -107.52
N VAL A 174 43.28 0.92 -106.90
CA VAL A 174 43.43 -0.39 -107.56
C VAL A 174 42.46 -0.51 -108.75
N LEU A 175 41.18 -0.16 -108.56
CA LEU A 175 40.17 -0.21 -109.63
C LEU A 175 40.52 0.70 -110.82
N GLY A 176 40.95 1.94 -110.54
CA GLY A 176 41.39 2.89 -111.57
C GLY A 176 42.62 2.40 -112.34
N GLY A 177 43.56 1.74 -111.65
CA GLY A 177 44.71 1.10 -112.28
C GLY A 177 44.32 -0.02 -113.26
N PHE A 178 43.35 -0.87 -112.89
CA PHE A 178 42.81 -1.90 -113.80
C PHE A 178 42.12 -1.30 -115.03
N ILE A 179 41.30 -0.26 -114.86
CA ILE A 179 40.67 0.45 -115.97
C ILE A 179 41.73 1.03 -116.91
N ALA A 180 42.76 1.69 -116.37
CA ALA A 180 43.85 2.26 -117.17
C ALA A 180 44.64 1.19 -117.98
N LEU A 181 44.75 -0.04 -117.47
CA LEU A 181 45.36 -1.16 -118.18
C LEU A 181 44.48 -1.72 -119.31
N ILE A 182 43.15 -1.68 -119.19
CA ILE A 182 42.20 -2.18 -120.21
C ILE A 182 42.11 -1.23 -121.41
N PHE A 183 42.27 0.08 -121.21
CA PHE A 183 42.13 1.11 -122.25
C PHE A 183 43.46 1.54 -122.90
N LYS A 184 44.56 0.84 -122.67
CA LYS A 184 45.88 1.09 -123.25
C LYS A 184 46.20 0.08 -124.34
#